data_AF-A0A528CT79-F1
#
_entry.id   AF-A0A528CT79-F1
#
_cell.length_a   1.000
_cell.length_b   1.000
_cell.length_c   1.000
_cell.angle_alpha   90.00
_cell.angle_beta   90.00
_cell.angle_gamma   90.00
#
_symmetry.space_group_name_H-M   'P 1'
#
loop_
_entity.id
_entity.type
_entity.pdbx_description
1 polymer ?
#
loop_
_entity_poly.entity_id
_entity_poly.type
_entity_poly.pdbx_seq_one_letter_code
_entity_poly.pdbx_strand_id
1 'polypeptide(L)'
;RDNVIMKAPWPVPGFGRDVYPGFLQLSGFMSMNLDRHIIAHKDFFMHLVKHDGDNAEKHRDFYDEYMAVMDLTAEFYLQTVDTVFVRHALPKGEMMHR
;
A
#
# COMPACT_ATOMS: atom_id res chain seq x y z
N ARG A 1 11.00 19.27 0.61
CA ARG A 1 10.11 18.63 -0.39
C ARG A 1 8.90 18.25 0.43
N ASP A 2 7.77 18.91 0.19
CA ASP A 2 6.65 18.90 1.14
C ASP A 2 5.52 17.98 0.69
N ASN A 3 5.82 17.04 -0.20
CA ASN A 3 4.88 16.07 -0.75
C ASN A 3 5.50 14.67 -0.81
N VAL A 4 4.65 13.68 -1.06
CA VAL A 4 5.01 12.25 -1.15
C VAL A 4 5.49 11.83 -2.55
N ILE A 5 5.77 12.79 -3.43
CA ILE A 5 6.19 12.51 -4.81
C ILE A 5 7.72 12.51 -4.90
N MET A 6 8.26 11.43 -5.49
CA MET A 6 9.69 11.24 -5.66
C MET A 6 10.02 10.85 -7.10
N LYS A 7 11.31 10.96 -7.44
CA LYS A 7 11.83 10.53 -8.73
C LYS A 7 12.24 9.06 -8.62
N ALA A 8 11.83 8.23 -9.58
CA ALA A 8 12.29 6.85 -9.67
C ALA A 8 13.84 6.81 -9.73
N PRO A 9 14.50 5.99 -8.90
CA PRO A 9 15.96 5.99 -8.76
C PRO A 9 16.66 5.27 -9.92
N TRP A 10 17.92 5.62 -10.18
CA TRP A 10 18.75 4.90 -11.16
C TRP A 10 19.16 3.53 -10.58
N PRO A 11 19.28 2.45 -11.37
CA PRO A 11 19.12 2.32 -12.82
C PRO A 11 17.75 1.76 -13.25
N VAL A 12 16.73 1.82 -12.41
CA VAL A 12 15.47 1.09 -12.67
C VAL A 12 14.79 1.58 -13.96
N PRO A 13 14.11 0.69 -14.71
CA PRO A 13 13.28 1.11 -15.84
C PRO A 13 12.28 2.20 -15.40
N GLY A 14 12.31 3.35 -16.05
CA GLY A 14 11.51 4.52 -15.64
C GLY A 14 12.25 5.53 -14.75
N PHE A 15 13.58 5.43 -14.61
CA PHE A 15 14.43 6.44 -13.96
C PHE A 15 14.02 7.89 -14.29
N GLY A 16 13.92 8.72 -13.26
CA GLY A 16 13.59 10.14 -13.40
C GLY A 16 12.09 10.46 -13.60
N ARG A 17 11.22 9.44 -13.70
CA ARG A 17 9.77 9.64 -13.65
C ARG A 17 9.33 10.05 -12.25
N ASP A 18 8.32 10.91 -12.17
CA ASP A 18 7.67 11.24 -10.90
C ASP A 18 6.69 10.12 -10.52
N VAL A 19 6.87 9.62 -9.30
CA VAL A 19 6.10 8.52 -8.76
C VAL A 19 5.68 8.83 -7.32
N TYR A 20 4.59 8.23 -6.90
CA TYR A 20 4.31 7.97 -5.50
C TYR A 20 4.95 6.62 -5.15
N PRO A 21 6.03 6.60 -4.34
CA PRO A 21 6.77 5.38 -4.06
C PRO A 21 5.98 4.37 -3.24
N GLY A 22 6.06 3.10 -3.61
CA GLY A 22 5.39 2.01 -2.90
C GLY A 22 5.85 1.88 -1.44
N PHE A 23 7.10 2.21 -1.12
CA PHE A 23 7.58 2.18 0.27
C PHE A 23 6.92 3.26 1.14
N LEU A 24 6.58 4.43 0.58
CA LEU A 24 5.83 5.47 1.30
C LEU A 24 4.39 5.01 1.56
N GLN A 25 3.79 4.31 0.59
CA GLN A 25 2.49 3.68 0.74
C GLN A 25 2.49 2.65 1.87
N LEU A 26 3.47 1.73 1.86
CA LEU A 26 3.62 0.72 2.91
C LEU A 26 3.88 1.35 4.28
N SER A 27 4.78 2.33 4.35
CA SER A 27 5.12 3.01 5.60
C SER A 27 3.90 3.73 6.19
N GLY A 28 3.14 4.43 5.36
CA GLY A 28 1.88 5.08 5.76
C GLY A 28 0.89 4.06 6.33
N PHE A 29 0.66 2.96 5.62
CA PHE A 29 -0.22 1.89 6.05
C PHE A 29 0.18 1.28 7.41
N MET A 30 1.45 0.86 7.54
CA MET A 30 1.97 0.28 8.79
C MET A 30 1.84 1.26 9.95
N SER A 31 2.02 2.56 9.70
CA SER A 31 1.90 3.60 10.73
C SER A 31 0.46 3.83 11.21
N MET A 32 -0.55 3.59 10.37
CA MET A 32 -1.95 3.86 10.73
C MET A 32 -2.49 2.93 11.82
N ASN A 33 -1.98 1.70 11.92
CA ASN A 33 -2.43 0.71 12.91
C ASN A 33 -1.27 -0.18 13.39
N LEU A 34 -0.15 0.43 13.76
CA LEU A 34 1.09 -0.29 14.07
C LEU A 34 0.90 -1.39 15.13
N ASP A 35 0.15 -1.10 16.21
CA ASP A 35 -0.12 -2.05 17.28
C ASP A 35 -0.83 -3.31 16.77
N ARG A 36 -1.81 -3.14 15.87
CA ARG A 36 -2.56 -4.26 15.29
C ARG A 36 -1.65 -5.12 14.41
N HIS A 37 -0.74 -4.51 13.66
CA HIS A 37 0.24 -5.24 12.86
C HIS A 37 1.21 -6.04 13.72
N ILE A 38 1.68 -5.47 14.84
CA ILE A 38 2.58 -6.16 15.78
C ILE A 38 1.89 -7.38 16.40
N ILE A 39 0.64 -7.23 16.84
CA ILE A 39 -0.15 -8.34 17.42
C ILE A 39 -0.32 -9.45 16.38
N ALA A 40 -0.73 -9.10 15.16
CA ALA A 40 -0.92 -10.07 14.09
C ALA A 40 0.37 -10.85 13.78
N HIS A 41 1.53 -10.17 13.75
CA HIS A 41 2.84 -10.82 13.57
C HIS A 41 3.19 -11.78 14.72
N LYS A 42 2.89 -11.40 15.96
CA LYS A 42 3.11 -12.25 17.13
C LYS A 42 2.24 -13.50 17.07
N ASP A 43 0.96 -13.36 16.73
CA ASP A 43 0.03 -14.48 16.62
C ASP A 43 0.48 -15.45 15.52
N PHE A 44 0.92 -14.93 14.38
CA PHE A 44 1.51 -15.73 13.30
C PHE A 44 2.72 -16.56 13.77
N PHE A 45 3.66 -15.94 14.50
CA PHE A 45 4.78 -16.67 15.09
C PHE A 45 4.31 -17.80 16.02
N MET A 46 3.30 -17.56 16.84
CA MET A 46 2.74 -18.58 17.73
C MET A 46 2.06 -19.73 16.97
N HIS A 47 1.38 -19.46 15.85
CA HIS A 47 0.80 -20.51 14.99
C HIS A 47 1.86 -21.39 14.33
N LEU A 48 2.97 -20.80 13.86
CA LEU A 48 4.11 -21.53 13.31
C LEU A 48 4.72 -22.49 14.34
N VAL A 49 4.91 -22.03 15.59
CA VAL A 49 5.48 -22.85 16.68
C VAL A 49 4.56 -24.00 17.09
N LYS A 50 3.23 -23.80 17.02
CA LYS A 50 2.24 -24.82 17.41
C LYS A 50 1.93 -25.86 16.32
N HIS A 51 2.59 -25.80 15.16
CA HIS A 51 2.29 -26.65 13.99
C HIS A 51 0.85 -26.54 13.46
N ASP A 52 0.20 -25.38 13.66
CA ASP A 52 -1.15 -25.09 13.19
C ASP A 52 -1.10 -24.47 11.78
N GLY A 53 -0.77 -25.32 10.79
CA GLY A 53 -0.40 -24.91 9.42
C GLY A 53 -1.44 -24.09 8.66
N ASP A 54 -2.72 -24.35 8.87
CA ASP A 54 -3.82 -23.70 8.13
C ASP A 54 -3.95 -22.20 8.46
N ASN A 55 -3.60 -21.79 9.69
CA ASN A 55 -3.66 -20.38 10.10
C ASN A 55 -2.41 -19.59 9.69
N ALA A 56 -1.26 -20.27 9.58
CA ALA A 56 -0.02 -19.66 9.13
C ALA A 56 -0.07 -19.33 7.63
N GLU A 57 -0.63 -20.21 6.80
CA GLU A 57 -0.69 -20.01 5.35
C GLU A 57 -1.56 -18.79 4.98
N LYS A 58 -2.75 -18.65 5.57
CA LYS A 58 -3.63 -17.48 5.37
C LYS A 58 -2.99 -16.15 5.76
N HIS A 59 -2.20 -16.15 6.84
CA HIS A 59 -1.48 -14.96 7.27
C HIS A 59 -0.38 -14.58 6.27
N ARG A 60 0.30 -15.58 5.70
CA ARG A 60 1.34 -15.36 4.69
C ARG A 60 0.75 -14.86 3.38
N ASP A 61 -0.33 -15.46 2.89
CA ASP A 61 -1.00 -15.04 1.65
C ASP A 61 -1.50 -13.60 1.75
N PHE A 62 -2.06 -13.22 2.91
CA PHE A 62 -2.44 -11.84 3.19
C PHE A 62 -1.23 -10.91 3.08
N TYR A 63 -0.11 -11.17 3.76
CA TYR A 63 1.02 -10.25 3.70
C TYR A 63 1.76 -10.28 2.35
N ASP A 64 1.79 -11.40 1.62
CA ASP A 64 2.38 -11.47 0.27
C ASP A 64 1.62 -10.59 -0.72
N GLU A 65 0.28 -10.65 -0.72
CA GLU A 65 -0.55 -9.77 -1.54
C GLU A 65 -0.45 -8.30 -1.10
N TYR A 66 -0.37 -8.04 0.20
CA TYR A 66 -0.38 -6.68 0.75
C TYR A 66 0.99 -6.00 0.69
N MET A 67 2.09 -6.76 0.66
CA MET A 67 3.44 -6.26 0.43
C MET A 67 3.76 -6.12 -1.07
N ALA A 68 2.87 -6.54 -1.97
CA ALA A 68 2.96 -6.29 -3.41
C ALA A 68 2.65 -4.82 -3.77
N VAL A 69 3.24 -3.88 -3.02
CA VAL A 69 3.20 -2.44 -3.32
C VAL A 69 4.12 -2.14 -4.49
N MET A 70 3.60 -1.35 -5.42
CA MET A 70 4.34 -0.85 -6.59
C MET A 70 4.34 0.67 -6.61
N ASP A 71 5.37 1.25 -7.23
CA ASP A 71 5.41 2.69 -7.48
C ASP A 71 4.27 3.08 -8.43
N LEU A 72 3.43 4.02 -8.01
CA LEU A 72 2.37 4.58 -8.84
C LEU A 72 2.87 5.83 -9.54
N THR A 73 2.42 6.09 -10.77
CA THR A 73 2.76 7.35 -11.44
C THR A 73 2.14 8.53 -10.68
N ALA A 74 2.88 9.64 -10.58
CA ALA A 74 2.42 10.80 -9.82
C ALA A 74 1.09 11.34 -10.35
N GLU A 75 0.88 11.32 -11.67
CA GLU A 75 -0.35 11.79 -12.30
C GLU A 75 -1.56 10.97 -11.87
N PHE A 76 -1.43 9.65 -11.85
CA PHE A 76 -2.51 8.75 -11.44
C PHE A 76 -2.84 8.96 -9.97
N TYR A 77 -1.82 8.92 -9.10
CA TYR A 77 -2.00 9.10 -7.66
C TYR A 77 -2.67 10.44 -7.32
N LEU A 78 -2.15 11.55 -7.86
CA LEU A 78 -2.67 12.88 -7.58
C LEU A 78 -4.08 13.07 -8.15
N GLN A 79 -4.37 12.53 -9.33
CA GLN A 79 -5.71 12.54 -9.89
C GLN A 79 -6.69 11.78 -8.99
N THR A 80 -6.30 10.61 -8.46
CA THR A 80 -7.14 9.84 -7.54
C THR A 80 -7.41 10.62 -6.25
N VAL A 81 -6.37 11.20 -5.64
CA VAL A 81 -6.52 12.04 -4.43
C VAL A 81 -7.51 13.18 -4.69
N ASP A 82 -7.30 13.94 -5.74
CA ASP A 82 -8.16 15.08 -6.07
C ASP A 82 -9.60 14.65 -6.41
N THR A 83 -9.78 13.65 -7.27
CA THR A 83 -11.10 13.26 -7.77
C THR A 83 -11.93 12.54 -6.71
N VAL A 84 -11.33 11.57 -6.03
CA VAL A 84 -12.05 10.67 -5.12
C VAL A 84 -12.15 11.26 -3.72
N PHE A 85 -11.06 11.83 -3.19
CA PHE A 85 -10.98 12.22 -1.79
C PHE A 85 -11.16 13.72 -1.55
N VAL A 86 -10.76 14.59 -2.47
CA VAL A 86 -10.98 16.04 -2.33
C VAL A 86 -12.34 16.45 -2.88
N ARG A 87 -12.60 16.15 -4.16
CA ARG A 87 -13.86 16.50 -4.83
C ARG A 87 -15.02 15.58 -4.47
N HIS A 88 -14.72 14.39 -3.94
CA HIS A 88 -15.71 13.37 -3.59
C HIS A 88 -16.56 12.95 -4.80
N ALA A 89 -15.98 12.96 -6.01
CA ALA A 89 -16.73 12.69 -7.23
C ALA A 89 -17.27 11.26 -7.29
N LEU A 90 -16.53 10.29 -6.73
CA LEU A 90 -16.97 8.89 -6.66
C LEU A 90 -18.22 8.70 -5.78
N PRO A 91 -18.23 9.08 -4.49
CA PRO A 91 -19.43 8.92 -3.65
C PRO A 91 -20.61 9.81 -4.07
N LYS A 92 -20.36 10.91 -4.81
CA LYS A 92 -21.43 11.76 -5.39
C LYS A 92 -22.02 11.20 -6.69
N GLY A 93 -21.45 10.13 -7.26
CA GLY A 93 -21.87 9.59 -8.55
C GLY A 93 -21.47 10.44 -9.76
N GLU A 94 -20.52 11.35 -9.59
CA GLU A 94 -19.97 12.20 -10.66
C GLU A 94 -18.82 11.51 -11.42
N MET A 95 -18.22 10.47 -10.83
CA MET A 95 -17.23 9.60 -11.46
C MET A 95 -17.84 8.22 -11.72
N MET A 96 -18.04 7.89 -12.99
CA MET A 96 -18.65 6.62 -13.44
C MET A 96 -17.66 5.83 -14.31
N HIS A 97 -17.60 4.51 -14.14
CA HIS A 97 -16.90 3.62 -15.07
C HIS A 97 -17.88 2.99 -16.07
N ARG A 98 -17.38 2.45 -17.18
CA ARG A 98 -18.15 1.65 -18.14
C ARG A 98 -17.69 0.20 -18.11
#